data_AF-A0A948FZN4-F1
#
_entry.id   AF-A0A948FZN4-F1
#
_cell.length_a   1.000
_cell.length_b   1.000
_cell.length_c   1.000
_cell.angle_alpha   90.00
_cell.angle_beta   90.00
_cell.angle_gamma   90.00
#
_symmetry.space_group_name_H-M   'P 1'
#
loop_
_entity.id
_entity.type
_entity.pdbx_description
1 polymer ?
#
loop_
_entity_poly.entity_id
_entity_poly.type
_entity_poly.pdbx_seq_one_letter_code
_entity_poly.pdbx_strand_id
1 'polypeptide(L)'
;DAHVGADIVRFNPDVSGEAIRDKYNITKPLILYLGQLHGGQYVEAFIKTASRLVNEHRKDLTFMIAGDGYQAGELKKMSRRLNLNGKLIFTGAIPHELVPQYIAAADVCLACFEENEVTLCKSPLKVVEYLASGRAIVASDVGEVPRMLDGAGILTPPGDVNSLADGILKILQNPSLKNNLERLARERAEKEYNWTVTATNLLGAYEKAVQINSAR
;
A
#
# COMPACT_ATOMS: atom_id res chain seq x y z
N ASP A 1 15.80 10.77 13.54
CA ASP A 1 14.98 10.68 12.32
C ASP A 1 13.51 10.67 12.75
N ALA A 2 12.66 11.48 12.12
CA ALA A 2 11.25 11.63 12.49
C ALA A 2 10.38 11.39 11.25
N HIS A 3 10.36 10.14 10.80
CA HIS A 3 9.57 9.68 9.66
C HIS A 3 8.08 9.61 9.98
N VAL A 4 7.25 9.48 8.94
CA VAL A 4 5.80 9.34 9.08
C VAL A 4 5.40 8.08 9.86
N GLY A 5 4.38 8.17 10.71
CA GLY A 5 3.85 7.04 11.48
C GLY A 5 2.43 6.64 11.07
N ALA A 6 2.03 5.42 11.45
CA ALA A 6 0.63 4.99 11.43
C ALA A 6 0.03 4.98 12.85
N ASP A 7 -1.29 5.07 12.93
CA ASP A 7 -2.05 4.74 14.15
C ASP A 7 -2.19 3.21 14.24
N ILE A 8 -1.26 2.57 14.94
CA ILE A 8 -1.18 1.10 15.07
C ILE A 8 -2.30 0.47 15.90
N VAL A 9 -3.12 1.29 16.58
CA VAL A 9 -4.34 0.83 17.26
C VAL A 9 -5.47 0.76 16.25
N ARG A 10 -5.63 1.78 15.41
CA ARG A 10 -6.64 1.82 14.34
C ARG A 10 -6.33 0.85 13.20
N PHE A 11 -5.08 0.80 12.77
CA PHE A 11 -4.57 -0.10 11.74
C PHE A 11 -3.90 -1.27 12.42
N ASN A 12 -4.59 -2.41 12.49
CA ASN A 12 -4.07 -3.60 13.15
C ASN A 12 -4.55 -4.88 12.46
N PRO A 13 -3.87 -6.02 12.67
CA PRO A 13 -4.21 -7.28 12.00
C PRO A 13 -5.55 -7.90 12.42
N ASP A 14 -6.13 -7.49 13.55
CA ASP A 14 -7.39 -8.01 14.09
C ASP A 14 -8.62 -7.33 13.47
N VAL A 15 -8.44 -6.27 12.68
CA VAL A 15 -9.52 -5.65 11.91
C VAL A 15 -10.04 -6.66 10.88
N SER A 16 -11.35 -6.90 10.89
CA SER A 16 -11.99 -7.74 9.87
C SER A 16 -12.25 -6.98 8.57
N GLY A 17 -11.90 -7.60 7.45
CA GLY A 17 -12.23 -7.16 6.10
C GLY A 17 -13.49 -7.79 5.51
N GLU A 18 -14.20 -8.65 6.25
CA GLU A 18 -15.35 -9.42 5.75
C GLU A 18 -16.47 -8.53 5.24
N ALA A 19 -16.83 -7.47 5.97
CA ALA A 19 -17.87 -6.52 5.54
C ALA A 19 -17.57 -5.88 4.18
N ILE A 20 -16.28 -5.63 3.88
CA ILE A 20 -15.86 -5.12 2.58
C ILE A 20 -15.93 -6.21 1.51
N ARG A 21 -15.50 -7.43 1.83
CA ARG A 21 -15.62 -8.57 0.90
C ARG A 21 -17.07 -8.84 0.54
N ASP A 22 -17.98 -8.84 1.51
CA ASP A 22 -19.41 -9.06 1.29
C ASP A 22 -20.03 -7.95 0.45
N LYS A 23 -19.75 -6.68 0.80
CA LYS A 23 -20.24 -5.49 0.07
C LYS A 23 -19.93 -5.55 -1.43
N TYR A 24 -18.78 -6.11 -1.81
CA TYR A 24 -18.33 -6.19 -3.19
C TYR A 24 -18.37 -7.62 -3.78
N ASN A 25 -18.97 -8.59 -3.08
CA ASN A 25 -19.04 -10.00 -3.47
C ASN A 25 -17.67 -10.63 -3.80
N ILE A 26 -16.66 -10.35 -2.98
CA ILE A 26 -15.27 -10.78 -3.18
C ILE A 26 -15.02 -12.12 -2.51
N THR A 27 -15.03 -13.18 -3.31
CA THR A 27 -14.71 -14.57 -2.87
C THR A 27 -13.30 -15.01 -3.24
N LYS A 28 -12.59 -14.17 -4.00
CA LYS A 28 -11.29 -14.44 -4.62
C LYS A 28 -10.17 -13.66 -3.93
N PRO A 29 -8.90 -14.01 -4.16
CA PRO A 29 -7.79 -13.19 -3.73
C PRO A 29 -7.93 -11.74 -4.18
N LEU A 30 -7.78 -10.80 -3.23
CA LEU A 30 -7.98 -9.37 -3.45
C LEU A 30 -6.66 -8.61 -3.44
N ILE A 31 -6.39 -7.89 -4.52
CA ILE A 31 -5.23 -7.02 -4.66
C ILE A 31 -5.71 -5.58 -4.54
N LEU A 32 -5.18 -4.84 -3.58
CA LEU A 32 -5.63 -3.49 -3.24
C LEU A 32 -4.60 -2.43 -3.62
N TYR A 33 -5.08 -1.35 -4.23
CA TYR A 33 -4.43 -0.05 -4.26
C TYR A 33 -5.24 0.93 -3.42
N LEU A 34 -4.62 1.58 -2.44
CA LEU A 34 -5.20 2.68 -1.68
C LEU A 34 -4.54 4.01 -2.07
N GLY A 35 -5.31 5.06 -2.36
CA GLY A 35 -4.77 6.42 -2.46
C GLY A 35 -5.51 7.32 -3.44
N GLN A 36 -5.16 8.61 -3.42
CA GLN A 36 -5.75 9.61 -4.31
C GLN A 36 -5.39 9.36 -5.78
N LEU A 37 -6.36 9.57 -6.66
CA LEU A 37 -6.23 9.38 -8.11
C LEU A 37 -5.87 10.70 -8.82
N HIS A 38 -4.93 11.44 -8.22
CA HIS A 38 -4.33 12.66 -8.78
C HIS A 38 -3.00 12.38 -9.51
N GLY A 39 -2.27 11.35 -9.06
CA GLY A 39 -1.01 10.90 -9.66
C GLY A 39 -1.23 9.67 -10.52
N GLY A 40 -1.82 9.87 -11.70
CA GLY A 40 -2.40 8.83 -12.55
C GLY A 40 -1.44 7.72 -12.86
N GLN A 41 -0.17 8.07 -13.08
CA GLN A 41 0.94 7.17 -13.37
C GLN A 41 1.04 6.00 -12.37
N TYR A 42 0.81 6.26 -11.08
CA TYR A 42 0.85 5.22 -10.04
C TYR A 42 -0.30 4.22 -10.16
N VAL A 43 -1.50 4.71 -10.48
CA VAL A 43 -2.70 3.89 -10.62
C VAL A 43 -2.70 3.20 -11.99
N GLU A 44 -2.14 3.84 -13.01
CA GLU A 44 -1.92 3.24 -14.32
C GLU A 44 -1.04 2.01 -14.22
N ALA A 45 0.06 2.06 -13.45
CA ALA A 45 0.90 0.89 -13.19
C ALA A 45 0.08 -0.24 -12.56
N PHE A 46 -0.74 0.05 -11.55
CA PHE A 46 -1.65 -0.94 -10.94
C PHE A 46 -2.63 -1.55 -11.96
N ILE A 47 -3.25 -0.73 -12.81
CA ILE A 47 -4.18 -1.18 -13.85
C ILE A 47 -3.45 -2.03 -14.91
N LYS A 48 -2.24 -1.64 -15.33
CA LYS A 48 -1.40 -2.41 -16.26
C LYS A 48 -1.01 -3.76 -15.65
N THR A 49 -0.65 -3.79 -14.36
CA THR A 49 -0.37 -5.04 -13.61
C THR A 49 -1.58 -5.94 -13.57
N ALA A 50 -2.77 -5.40 -13.26
CA ALA A 50 -4.01 -6.16 -13.31
C ALA A 50 -4.29 -6.72 -14.71
N SER A 51 -4.12 -5.91 -15.76
CA SER A 51 -4.31 -6.34 -17.15
C SER A 51 -3.36 -7.46 -17.54
N ARG A 52 -2.08 -7.37 -17.18
CA ARG A 52 -1.07 -8.40 -17.44
C ARG A 52 -1.49 -9.74 -16.80
N LEU A 53 -1.83 -9.74 -15.52
CA LEU A 53 -2.25 -10.95 -14.80
C LEU A 53 -3.53 -11.57 -15.39
N VAL A 54 -4.53 -10.74 -15.74
CA VAL A 54 -5.78 -11.24 -16.35
C VAL A 54 -5.52 -11.86 -17.73
N ASN A 55 -4.62 -11.26 -18.53
CA ASN A 55 -4.24 -11.77 -19.84
C ASN A 55 -3.44 -13.08 -19.75
N GLU A 56 -2.68 -13.29 -18.68
CA GLU A 56 -2.03 -14.57 -18.31
C GLU A 56 -3.00 -15.57 -17.68
N HIS A 57 -4.30 -15.42 -17.94
CA HIS A 57 -5.38 -16.30 -17.47
C HIS A 57 -5.59 -16.38 -15.95
N ARG A 58 -5.06 -15.44 -15.14
CA ARG A 58 -5.38 -15.31 -13.70
C ARG A 58 -6.75 -14.66 -13.46
N LYS A 59 -7.80 -15.32 -13.92
CA LYS A 59 -9.22 -14.89 -13.78
C LYS A 59 -9.77 -15.10 -12.36
N ASP A 60 -8.98 -15.74 -11.51
CA ASP A 60 -9.20 -15.99 -10.09
C ASP A 60 -8.80 -14.81 -9.20
N LEU A 61 -8.25 -13.72 -9.74
CA LEU A 61 -7.93 -12.52 -8.97
C LEU A 61 -9.02 -11.45 -9.05
N THR A 62 -9.15 -10.68 -7.97
CA THR A 62 -9.95 -9.45 -7.91
C THR A 62 -9.04 -8.28 -7.60
N PHE A 63 -9.20 -7.17 -8.33
CA PHE A 63 -8.43 -5.95 -8.11
C PHE A 63 -9.35 -4.85 -7.59
N MET A 64 -8.87 -4.06 -6.64
CA MET A 64 -9.60 -2.93 -6.09
C MET A 64 -8.73 -1.68 -6.02
N ILE A 65 -9.30 -0.57 -6.47
CA ILE A 65 -8.77 0.78 -6.28
C ILE A 65 -9.68 1.49 -5.28
N ALA A 66 -9.11 1.73 -4.09
CA ALA A 66 -9.72 2.49 -3.01
C ALA A 66 -9.22 3.95 -3.05
N GLY A 67 -10.05 4.84 -3.59
CA GLY A 67 -9.74 6.25 -3.72
C GLY A 67 -10.46 6.94 -4.86
N ASP A 68 -10.32 8.25 -4.90
CA ASP A 68 -10.89 9.12 -5.94
C ASP A 68 -9.93 10.24 -6.32
N GLY A 69 -10.27 10.97 -7.38
CA GLY A 69 -9.51 12.10 -7.86
C GLY A 69 -9.88 12.46 -9.29
N TYR A 70 -9.39 13.60 -9.79
CA TYR A 70 -9.76 14.12 -11.10
C TYR A 70 -9.43 13.15 -12.27
N GLN A 71 -8.49 12.21 -12.11
CA GLN A 71 -8.17 11.22 -13.16
C GLN A 71 -9.00 9.94 -13.09
N ALA A 72 -9.91 9.79 -12.12
CA ALA A 72 -10.74 8.59 -11.97
C ALA A 72 -11.51 8.23 -13.26
N GLY A 73 -12.01 9.25 -13.99
CA GLY A 73 -12.70 9.06 -15.27
C GLY A 73 -11.82 8.43 -16.35
N GLU A 74 -10.59 8.92 -16.51
CA GLU A 74 -9.62 8.42 -17.49
C GLU A 74 -9.09 7.04 -17.12
N LEU A 75 -8.84 6.79 -15.83
CA LEU A 75 -8.43 5.48 -15.33
C LEU A 75 -9.51 4.41 -15.56
N LYS A 76 -10.79 4.76 -15.35
CA LYS A 76 -11.93 3.88 -15.70
C LYS A 76 -12.04 3.64 -17.21
N LYS A 77 -11.72 4.63 -18.06
CA LYS A 77 -11.66 4.43 -19.53
C LYS A 77 -10.52 3.50 -19.92
N MET A 78 -9.36 3.66 -19.30
CA MET A 78 -8.21 2.79 -19.52
C MET A 78 -8.49 1.35 -19.11
N SER A 79 -9.11 1.11 -17.96
CA SER A 79 -9.46 -0.25 -17.52
C SER A 79 -10.42 -0.94 -18.49
N ARG A 80 -11.36 -0.20 -19.09
CA ARG A 80 -12.24 -0.72 -20.15
C ARG A 80 -11.46 -1.10 -21.41
N ARG A 81 -10.54 -0.25 -21.87
CA ARG A 81 -9.66 -0.53 -23.03
C ARG A 81 -8.80 -1.77 -22.83
N LEU A 82 -8.39 -2.02 -21.58
CA LEU A 82 -7.59 -3.18 -21.18
C LEU A 82 -8.43 -4.41 -20.80
N ASN A 83 -9.74 -4.41 -21.11
CA ASN A 83 -10.65 -5.52 -20.88
C ASN A 83 -10.74 -6.01 -19.42
N LEU A 84 -10.58 -5.11 -18.45
CA LEU A 84 -10.67 -5.41 -17.01
C LEU A 84 -12.11 -5.33 -16.45
N ASN A 85 -13.11 -5.37 -17.32
CA ASN A 85 -14.52 -5.26 -16.94
C ASN A 85 -14.90 -6.40 -15.98
N GLY A 86 -15.44 -6.06 -14.82
CA GLY A 86 -15.82 -7.01 -13.78
C GLY A 86 -14.65 -7.64 -13.00
N LYS A 87 -13.40 -7.22 -13.27
CA LYS A 87 -12.19 -7.66 -12.54
C LYS A 87 -11.56 -6.58 -11.70
N LEU A 88 -11.79 -5.32 -12.06
CA LEU A 88 -11.31 -4.15 -11.34
C LEU A 88 -12.47 -3.36 -10.74
N ILE A 89 -12.45 -3.23 -9.42
CA ILE A 89 -13.43 -2.49 -8.63
C ILE A 89 -12.86 -1.10 -8.34
N PHE A 90 -13.62 -0.06 -8.68
CA PHE A 90 -13.35 1.30 -8.23
C PHE A 90 -14.33 1.64 -7.12
N THR A 91 -13.83 1.89 -5.90
CA THR A 91 -14.71 2.21 -4.77
C THR A 91 -15.17 3.66 -4.79
N GLY A 92 -14.42 4.54 -5.46
CA GLY A 92 -14.51 5.99 -5.26
C GLY A 92 -13.92 6.40 -3.92
N ALA A 93 -14.24 7.62 -3.47
CA ALA A 93 -13.80 8.11 -2.16
C ALA A 93 -14.43 7.25 -1.05
N ILE A 94 -13.60 6.82 -0.10
CA ILE A 94 -14.04 6.08 1.08
C ILE A 94 -13.80 6.93 2.33
N PRO A 95 -14.71 6.90 3.33
CA PRO A 95 -14.44 7.48 4.64
C PRO A 95 -13.16 6.89 5.22
N HIS A 96 -12.33 7.74 5.82
CA HIS A 96 -11.04 7.32 6.36
C HIS A 96 -11.22 6.23 7.44
N GLU A 97 -12.35 6.24 8.16
CA GLU A 97 -12.76 5.28 9.20
C GLU A 97 -12.86 3.85 8.67
N LEU A 98 -13.16 3.69 7.39
CA LEU A 98 -13.29 2.39 6.76
C LEU A 98 -11.98 1.90 6.15
N VAL A 99 -10.96 2.75 5.98
CA VAL A 99 -9.68 2.38 5.35
C VAL A 99 -9.05 1.12 5.98
N PRO A 100 -9.00 0.96 7.32
CA PRO A 100 -8.50 -0.27 7.93
C PRO A 100 -9.22 -1.54 7.45
N GLN A 101 -10.55 -1.48 7.28
CA GLN A 101 -11.34 -2.64 6.81
C GLN A 101 -11.05 -2.95 5.34
N TYR A 102 -10.83 -1.91 4.51
CA TYR A 102 -10.45 -2.10 3.11
C TYR A 102 -9.06 -2.75 2.99
N ILE A 103 -8.09 -2.30 3.80
CA ILE A 103 -6.76 -2.91 3.87
C ILE A 103 -6.85 -4.36 4.38
N ALA A 104 -7.63 -4.61 5.43
CA ALA A 104 -7.82 -5.94 6.01
C ALA A 104 -8.47 -6.94 5.02
N ALA A 105 -9.33 -6.46 4.11
CA ALA A 105 -9.94 -7.30 3.09
C ALA A 105 -8.94 -7.81 2.05
N ALA A 106 -7.82 -7.10 1.86
CA ALA A 106 -6.82 -7.39 0.85
C ALA A 106 -5.93 -8.57 1.23
N ASP A 107 -5.59 -9.39 0.23
CA ASP A 107 -4.57 -10.42 0.32
C ASP A 107 -3.17 -9.88 0.01
N VAL A 108 -3.10 -8.87 -0.87
CA VAL A 108 -1.86 -8.16 -1.22
C VAL A 108 -2.18 -6.68 -1.39
N CYS A 109 -1.42 -5.83 -0.72
CA CYS A 109 -1.49 -4.38 -0.88
C CYS A 109 -0.37 -3.90 -1.82
N LEU A 110 -0.72 -3.12 -2.83
CA LEU A 110 0.21 -2.60 -3.82
C LEU A 110 0.51 -1.12 -3.58
N ALA A 111 1.80 -0.78 -3.62
CA ALA A 111 2.30 0.58 -3.63
C ALA A 111 3.20 0.80 -4.86
N CYS A 112 2.55 1.06 -5.99
CA CYS A 112 3.22 1.27 -7.27
C CYS A 112 3.65 2.74 -7.41
N PHE A 113 4.93 2.96 -7.67
CA PHE A 113 5.51 4.28 -7.92
C PHE A 113 6.42 4.23 -9.14
N GLU A 114 6.53 5.36 -9.82
CA GLU A 114 7.58 5.62 -10.80
C GLU A 114 8.71 6.38 -10.11
N GLU A 115 9.90 6.39 -10.69
CA GLU A 115 11.00 7.22 -10.20
C GLU A 115 10.88 8.64 -10.77
N ASN A 116 10.71 9.62 -9.88
CA ASN A 116 10.77 11.05 -10.17
C ASN A 116 11.10 11.84 -8.90
N GLU A 117 11.34 13.15 -9.04
CA GLU A 117 11.70 14.04 -7.93
C GLU A 117 10.70 13.99 -6.77
N VAL A 118 9.41 13.84 -7.06
CA VAL A 118 8.36 13.76 -6.03
C VAL A 118 8.47 12.45 -5.26
N THR A 119 8.60 11.31 -5.94
CA THR A 119 8.65 9.99 -5.27
C THR A 119 9.95 9.75 -4.53
N LEU A 120 11.05 10.38 -4.95
CA LEU A 120 12.34 10.31 -4.24
C LEU A 120 12.26 10.96 -2.86
N CYS A 121 11.43 12.00 -2.70
CA CYS A 121 11.29 12.77 -1.45
C CYS A 121 9.96 12.51 -0.71
N LYS A 122 9.19 11.51 -1.12
CA LYS A 122 7.86 11.23 -0.56
C LYS A 122 7.93 10.24 0.59
N SER A 123 7.13 10.50 1.62
CA SER A 123 6.79 9.55 2.69
C SER A 123 5.38 8.97 2.46
N PRO A 124 5.24 7.82 1.77
CA PRO A 124 3.93 7.31 1.37
C PRO A 124 3.16 6.70 2.55
N LEU A 125 2.20 7.45 3.10
CA LEU A 125 1.31 7.01 4.19
C LEU A 125 0.71 5.62 4.00
N LYS A 126 0.27 5.28 2.77
CA LYS A 126 -0.30 3.96 2.48
C LYS A 126 0.63 2.80 2.88
N VAL A 127 1.95 2.97 2.75
CA VAL A 127 2.92 1.92 3.07
C VAL A 127 2.95 1.67 4.57
N VAL A 128 2.97 2.72 5.40
CA VAL A 128 2.93 2.56 6.86
C VAL A 128 1.58 2.07 7.37
N GLU A 129 0.47 2.40 6.69
CA GLU A 129 -0.85 1.86 6.99
C GLU A 129 -0.94 0.36 6.67
N TYR A 130 -0.36 -0.09 5.54
CA TYR A 130 -0.26 -1.51 5.21
C TYR A 130 0.63 -2.27 6.20
N LEU A 131 1.77 -1.67 6.59
CA LEU A 131 2.66 -2.23 7.61
C LEU A 131 1.92 -2.44 8.93
N ALA A 132 1.25 -1.38 9.43
CA ALA A 132 0.50 -1.43 10.68
C ALA A 132 -0.63 -2.46 10.66
N SER A 133 -1.29 -2.63 9.51
CA SER A 133 -2.34 -3.64 9.31
C SER A 133 -1.80 -5.07 9.15
N GLY A 134 -0.48 -5.25 9.17
CA GLY A 134 0.18 -6.55 8.99
C GLY A 134 -0.21 -7.22 7.68
N ARG A 135 -0.26 -6.47 6.57
CA ARG A 135 -0.61 -7.02 5.25
C ARG A 135 0.63 -7.31 4.42
N ALA A 136 0.52 -8.28 3.51
CA ALA A 136 1.56 -8.55 2.54
C ALA A 136 1.63 -7.39 1.51
N ILE A 137 2.83 -6.85 1.30
CA ILE A 137 3.05 -5.65 0.48
C ILE A 137 3.95 -5.97 -0.71
N VAL A 138 3.56 -5.45 -1.88
CA VAL A 138 4.44 -5.29 -3.04
C VAL A 138 4.57 -3.81 -3.32
N ALA A 139 5.80 -3.29 -3.36
CA ALA A 139 6.04 -1.87 -3.54
C ALA A 139 7.23 -1.57 -4.44
N SER A 140 7.19 -0.41 -5.09
CA SER A 140 8.30 0.08 -5.90
C SER A 140 9.49 0.53 -5.04
N ASP A 141 10.70 0.13 -5.43
CA ASP A 141 11.98 0.45 -4.83
C ASP A 141 12.41 1.89 -5.14
N VAL A 142 11.78 2.87 -4.47
CA VAL A 142 12.04 4.29 -4.68
C VAL A 142 11.90 5.09 -3.39
N GLY A 143 12.78 6.08 -3.21
CA GLY A 143 12.74 7.01 -2.10
C GLY A 143 12.84 6.29 -0.75
N GLU A 144 11.90 6.58 0.16
CA GLU A 144 11.90 5.98 1.50
C GLU A 144 11.34 4.56 1.55
N VAL A 145 10.66 4.08 0.51
CA VAL A 145 9.95 2.79 0.52
C VAL A 145 10.84 1.59 0.88
N PRO A 146 12.09 1.46 0.36
CA PRO A 146 12.96 0.32 0.67
C PRO A 146 13.29 0.27 2.16
N ARG A 147 13.55 1.44 2.74
CA ARG A 147 13.79 1.61 4.17
C ARG A 147 12.54 1.37 5.01
N MET A 148 11.37 1.77 4.51
CA MET A 148 10.09 1.49 5.18
C MET A 148 9.83 -0.01 5.27
N LEU A 149 10.08 -0.76 4.19
CA LEU A 149 9.83 -2.19 4.18
C LEU A 149 10.92 -3.00 4.87
N ASP A 150 12.21 -2.78 4.59
CA ASP A 150 13.34 -3.53 5.19
C ASP A 150 13.10 -5.04 5.32
N GLY A 151 12.71 -5.67 4.20
CA GLY A 151 12.37 -7.10 4.15
C GLY A 151 10.94 -7.47 4.56
N ALA A 152 10.12 -6.52 5.02
CA ALA A 152 8.70 -6.71 5.33
C ALA A 152 7.75 -6.62 4.11
N GLY A 153 8.30 -6.72 2.90
CA GLY A 153 7.53 -6.76 1.66
C GLY A 153 8.42 -7.12 0.47
N ILE A 154 7.82 -7.24 -0.70
CA ILE A 154 8.55 -7.43 -1.96
C ILE A 154 8.79 -6.06 -2.61
N LEU A 155 10.05 -5.73 -2.81
CA LEU A 155 10.47 -4.56 -3.58
C LEU A 155 10.57 -4.92 -5.07
N THR A 156 10.13 -4.00 -5.92
CA THR A 156 10.17 -4.12 -7.38
C THR A 156 10.80 -2.87 -7.99
N PRO A 157 11.47 -2.93 -9.15
CA PRO A 157 11.92 -1.73 -9.83
C PRO A 157 10.77 -0.71 -10.04
N PRO A 158 11.01 0.60 -9.91
CA PRO A 158 9.98 1.61 -10.13
C PRO A 158 9.39 1.54 -11.54
N GLY A 159 8.06 1.66 -11.64
CA GLY A 159 7.33 1.58 -12.91
C GLY A 159 7.27 0.18 -13.56
N ASP A 160 7.92 -0.83 -13.00
CA ASP A 160 7.97 -2.17 -13.60
C ASP A 160 6.70 -2.99 -13.27
N VAL A 161 5.79 -2.99 -14.25
CA VAL A 161 4.53 -3.73 -14.23
C VAL A 161 4.71 -5.24 -14.11
N ASN A 162 5.76 -5.81 -14.72
CA ASN A 162 6.01 -7.25 -14.71
C ASN A 162 6.50 -7.69 -13.33
N SER A 163 7.46 -6.95 -12.78
CA SER A 163 7.97 -7.21 -11.43
C SER A 163 6.87 -7.07 -10.37
N LEU A 164 5.97 -6.08 -10.51
CA LEU A 164 4.79 -5.94 -9.65
C LEU A 164 3.88 -7.18 -9.74
N ALA A 165 3.61 -7.68 -10.94
CA ALA A 165 2.78 -8.86 -11.14
C ALA A 165 3.42 -10.12 -10.56
N ASP A 166 4.72 -10.32 -10.80
CA ASP A 166 5.46 -11.47 -10.27
C ASP A 166 5.57 -11.43 -8.74
N GLY A 167 5.69 -10.24 -8.14
CA GLY A 167 5.60 -10.05 -6.70
C GLY A 167 4.25 -10.51 -6.12
N ILE A 168 3.14 -10.12 -6.75
CA ILE A 168 1.79 -10.59 -6.34
C ILE A 168 1.72 -12.12 -6.42
N LEU A 169 2.14 -12.69 -7.55
CA LEU A 169 2.09 -14.14 -7.78
C LEU A 169 2.92 -14.90 -6.74
N LYS A 170 4.14 -14.41 -6.46
CA LYS A 170 5.05 -15.00 -5.48
C LYS A 170 4.43 -15.02 -4.08
N ILE A 171 3.76 -13.96 -3.65
CA ILE A 171 3.07 -13.93 -2.35
C ILE A 171 1.91 -14.92 -2.34
N LEU A 172 1.04 -14.88 -3.36
CA LEU A 172 -0.17 -15.72 -3.40
C LEU A 172 0.14 -17.22 -3.53
N GLN A 173 1.26 -17.59 -4.16
CA GLN A 173 1.67 -18.98 -4.34
C GLN A 173 2.45 -19.55 -3.15
N ASN A 174 2.93 -18.70 -2.24
CA ASN A 174 3.77 -19.12 -1.11
C ASN A 174 3.17 -18.64 0.22
N PRO A 175 2.24 -19.41 0.82
CA PRO A 175 1.59 -19.04 2.09
C PRO A 175 2.56 -18.78 3.23
N SER A 176 3.65 -19.55 3.33
CA SER A 176 4.69 -19.35 4.36
C SER A 176 5.41 -18.02 4.20
N LEU A 177 5.74 -17.63 2.95
CA LEU A 177 6.32 -16.33 2.65
C LEU A 177 5.34 -15.21 3.00
N LYS A 178 4.07 -15.33 2.59
CA LYS A 178 3.02 -14.36 2.90
C LYS A 178 2.92 -14.11 4.42
N ASN A 179 2.75 -15.17 5.20
CA ASN A 179 2.63 -15.08 6.66
C ASN A 179 3.87 -14.45 7.30
N ASN A 180 5.07 -14.76 6.80
CA ASN A 180 6.30 -14.15 7.30
C ASN A 180 6.38 -12.65 6.98
N LEU A 181 6.03 -12.24 5.76
CA LEU A 181 5.99 -10.82 5.37
C LEU A 181 4.97 -10.04 6.21
N GLU A 182 3.78 -10.60 6.42
CA GLU A 182 2.72 -9.99 7.25
C GLU A 182 3.14 -9.78 8.70
N ARG A 183 3.81 -10.78 9.30
CA ARG A 183 4.39 -10.67 10.64
C ARG A 183 5.45 -9.57 10.70
N LEU A 184 6.41 -9.58 9.78
CA LEU A 184 7.47 -8.57 9.72
C LEU A 184 6.90 -7.16 9.51
N ALA A 185 5.86 -7.04 8.69
CA ALA A 185 5.17 -5.79 8.43
C ALA A 185 4.60 -5.18 9.72
N ARG A 186 3.89 -5.99 10.50
CA ARG A 186 3.35 -5.55 11.80
C ARG A 186 4.45 -5.17 12.77
N GLU A 187 5.47 -6.02 12.92
CA GLU A 187 6.60 -5.76 13.84
C GLU A 187 7.32 -4.44 13.50
N ARG A 188 7.47 -4.14 12.21
CA ARG A 188 8.12 -2.91 11.75
C ARG A 188 7.30 -1.66 12.06
N ALA A 189 5.98 -1.73 11.92
CA ALA A 189 5.10 -0.63 12.32
C ALA A 189 5.13 -0.38 13.84
N GLU A 190 5.08 -1.43 14.66
CA GLU A 190 5.11 -1.32 16.12
C GLU A 190 6.44 -0.79 16.66
N LYS A 191 7.57 -1.18 16.05
CA LYS A 191 8.90 -0.76 16.48
C LYS A 191 9.31 0.61 15.96
N GLU A 192 8.99 0.93 14.71
CA GLU A 192 9.56 2.10 14.03
C GLU A 192 8.46 3.03 13.47
N TYR A 193 7.51 2.52 12.70
CA TYR A 193 6.60 3.35 11.88
C TYR A 193 5.24 3.65 12.55
N ASN A 194 5.25 4.12 13.79
CA ASN A 194 4.06 4.55 14.50
C ASN A 194 4.19 5.96 15.09
N TRP A 195 3.04 6.62 15.29
CA TRP A 195 3.01 8.01 15.75
C TRP A 195 3.67 8.24 17.11
N THR A 196 3.64 7.25 18.02
CA THR A 196 4.30 7.37 19.33
C THR A 196 5.82 7.46 19.17
N VAL A 197 6.40 6.62 18.32
CA VAL A 197 7.85 6.65 18.01
C VAL A 197 8.22 7.95 17.30
N THR A 198 7.45 8.35 16.28
CA THR A 198 7.67 9.61 15.56
C THR A 198 7.65 10.82 16.51
N ALA A 199 6.63 10.91 17.37
CA ALA A 199 6.50 12.00 18.34
C ALA A 199 7.67 12.01 19.34
N THR A 200 8.07 10.85 19.86
CA THR A 200 9.21 10.72 20.77
C THR A 200 10.50 11.22 20.13
N ASN A 201 10.77 10.81 18.89
CA ASN A 201 11.97 11.24 18.17
C ASN A 201 11.97 12.74 17.87
N LEU A 202 10.81 13.31 17.53
CA LEU A 202 10.66 14.73 17.25
C LEU A 202 10.85 15.58 18.52
N LEU A 203 10.25 15.17 19.64
CA LEU A 203 10.43 15.83 20.94
C LEU A 203 11.90 15.82 21.37
N GLY A 204 12.58 14.67 21.28
CA GLY A 204 13.99 14.56 21.61
C GLY A 204 14.89 15.43 20.71
N ALA A 205 14.49 15.68 19.46
CA ALA A 205 15.20 16.62 18.59
C ALA A 205 15.02 18.08 19.06
N TYR A 206 13.81 18.47 19.45
CA TYR A 206 13.53 19.81 19.98
C TYR A 206 14.23 20.06 21.33
N GLU A 207 14.24 19.08 22.23
CA GLU A 207 14.96 19.20 23.51
C GLU A 207 16.46 19.48 23.29
N LYS A 208 17.10 18.75 22.37
CA LYS A 208 18.50 18.97 21.99
C LYS A 208 18.72 20.37 21.40
N ALA A 209 17.81 20.83 20.53
CA ALA A 209 17.92 22.15 19.91
C ALA A 209 17.82 23.30 20.95
N VAL A 210 16.92 23.18 21.92
CA VAL A 210 16.76 24.16 23.01
C VAL A 210 17.98 24.20 23.92
N GLN A 211 18.56 23.04 24.26
CA GLN A 211 19.76 22.95 25.09
C GLN A 211 20.98 23.62 24.42
N ILE A 212 21.16 23.42 23.11
CA ILE A 212 22.25 24.04 22.34
C ILE A 212 22.15 25.57 22.37
N ASN A 213 20.93 26.13 22.28
CA ASN A 213 20.72 27.58 22.34
C ASN A 213 20.87 28.15 23.76
N SER A 214 20.64 27.36 24.81
CA SER A 214 20.80 27.81 26.20
C SER A 214 22.26 27.78 26.68
N ALA A 215 23.13 27.09 25.93
CA ALA A 215 24.57 26.98 26.19
C ALA A 215 25.42 27.98 25.38
N ARG A 216 24.77 28.88 24.64
CA ARG A 216 25.38 30.01 23.93
C ARG A 216 24.98 31.32 24.61
#